data_AF-A0A6P1CQ55-F1
#
_entry.id   AF-A0A6P1CQ55-F1
#
_cell.length_a   1.000
_cell.length_b   1.000
_cell.length_c   1.000
_cell.angle_alpha   90.00
_cell.angle_beta   90.00
_cell.angle_gamma   90.00
#
_symmetry.space_group_name_H-M   'P 1'
#
loop_
_entity.id
_entity.type
_entity.pdbx_description
1 polymer ?
#
loop_
_entity_poly.entity_id
_entity_poly.type
_entity_poly.pdbx_seq_one_letter_code
_entity_poly.pdbx_strand_id
1 'polypeptide(L)'
;MTGATPAPSLGARAAARYRADLLGSGVVMAAPVTGWWAAHLASPGHAAARAGLAAAVTITFLAVGTGLFRSRAPRWNPLLMVADGLLERRRSLAGPQLVGHLLIQVGAAMAVAGVLVVGCFLAGITPPMVPAPGGVHALSEMTAAAAAVICFFAAARTPTLRLSAAGASALAAAVFLVSGAGFLGNPAVVSGAVVLGLDPALALVIVVCQLGGCLVGYRLATAWWPDIGRRLDTLTG
;
A
#
# COMPACT_ATOMS: atom_id res chain seq x y z
N MET A 1 -13.23 46.31 -5.54
CA MET A 1 -12.31 45.57 -6.44
C MET A 1 -12.05 44.20 -5.83
N THR A 2 -12.85 43.20 -6.17
CA THR A 2 -12.62 41.81 -5.76
C THR A 2 -11.65 41.19 -6.77
N GLY A 3 -10.35 41.21 -6.44
CA GLY A 3 -9.35 40.52 -7.25
C GLY A 3 -9.60 39.02 -7.20
N ALA A 4 -10.31 38.49 -8.19
CA ALA A 4 -10.48 37.05 -8.34
C ALA A 4 -9.10 36.43 -8.58
N THR A 5 -8.62 35.65 -7.61
CA THR A 5 -7.38 34.90 -7.74
C THR A 5 -7.47 34.05 -9.02
N PRO A 6 -6.55 34.21 -9.98
CA PRO A 6 -6.62 33.47 -11.23
C PRO A 6 -6.61 31.97 -10.94
N ALA A 7 -7.52 31.24 -11.60
CA ALA A 7 -7.62 29.80 -11.43
C ALA A 7 -6.26 29.14 -11.74
N PRO A 8 -5.77 28.22 -10.91
CA PRO A 8 -4.47 27.62 -11.10
C PRO A 8 -4.37 26.93 -12.46
N SER A 9 -3.22 27.10 -13.11
CA SER A 9 -2.92 26.44 -14.37
C SER A 9 -3.06 24.91 -14.26
N LEU A 10 -3.28 24.23 -15.40
CA LEU A 10 -3.37 22.77 -15.43
C LEU A 10 -2.11 22.11 -14.82
N GLY A 11 -0.93 22.70 -15.07
CA GLY A 11 0.34 22.27 -14.48
C GLY A 11 0.38 22.43 -12.95
N ALA A 12 -0.08 23.56 -12.42
CA ALA A 12 -0.14 23.78 -10.97
C ALA A 12 -1.12 22.80 -10.27
N ARG A 13 -2.25 22.50 -10.92
CA ARG A 13 -3.21 21.49 -10.43
C ARG A 13 -2.65 20.07 -10.49
N ALA A 14 -1.88 19.73 -11.52
CA ALA A 14 -1.21 18.43 -11.62
C ALA A 14 -0.11 18.27 -10.55
N ALA A 15 0.70 19.31 -10.33
CA ALA A 15 1.75 19.31 -9.31
C ALA A 15 1.18 19.23 -7.88
N ALA A 16 0.09 19.94 -7.58
CA ALA A 16 -0.59 19.85 -6.30
C ALA A 16 -1.18 18.45 -6.06
N ARG A 17 -1.78 17.83 -7.09
CA ARG A 17 -2.28 16.45 -7.04
C ARG A 17 -1.15 15.45 -6.79
N TYR A 18 -0.04 15.60 -7.51
CA TYR A 18 1.16 14.78 -7.31
C TYR A 18 1.69 14.90 -5.88
N ARG A 19 1.85 16.12 -5.35
CA ARG A 19 2.33 16.33 -3.97
C ARG A 19 1.37 15.76 -2.92
N ALA A 20 0.06 15.90 -3.10
CA ALA A 20 -0.92 15.34 -2.19
C ALA A 20 -0.90 13.80 -2.19
N ASP A 21 -0.75 13.18 -3.36
CA ASP A 21 -0.64 11.73 -3.48
C ASP A 21 0.67 11.19 -2.90
N LEU A 22 1.76 11.96 -3.07
CA LEU A 22 3.09 11.67 -2.52
C LEU A 22 3.11 11.78 -0.98
N LEU A 23 2.53 12.85 -0.42
CA LEU A 23 2.39 13.02 1.03
C LEU A 23 1.45 11.97 1.63
N GLY A 24 0.31 11.71 0.96
CA GLY A 24 -0.62 10.66 1.36
C GLY A 24 0.04 9.27 1.35
N SER A 25 0.88 8.99 0.34
CA SER A 25 1.68 7.77 0.28
C SER A 25 2.59 7.61 1.49
N GLY A 26 3.30 8.66 1.89
CA GLY A 26 4.17 8.61 3.08
C GLY A 26 3.39 8.38 4.38
N VAL A 27 2.31 9.14 4.59
CA VAL A 27 1.52 9.07 5.83
C VAL A 27 0.78 7.74 5.95
N VAL A 28 0.19 7.24 4.86
CA VAL A 28 -0.54 5.97 4.87
C VAL A 28 0.42 4.79 5.07
N MET A 29 1.65 4.87 4.55
CA MET A 29 2.65 3.81 4.76
C MET A 29 3.16 3.71 6.20
N ALA A 30 2.98 4.73 7.03
CA ALA A 30 3.27 4.64 8.46
C ALA A 30 2.33 3.67 9.19
N ALA A 31 1.11 3.50 8.69
CA ALA A 31 0.05 2.81 9.41
C ALA A 31 0.21 1.29 9.47
N PRO A 32 0.58 0.57 8.39
CA PRO A 32 0.85 -0.86 8.49
C PRO A 32 1.98 -1.18 9.47
N VAL A 33 3.06 -0.40 9.46
CA VAL A 33 4.21 -0.58 10.34
C VAL A 33 3.82 -0.32 11.81
N THR A 34 3.11 0.78 12.06
CA THR A 34 2.64 1.14 13.41
C THR A 34 1.55 0.19 13.91
N GLY A 35 0.65 -0.26 13.03
CA GLY A 35 -0.43 -1.18 13.36
C GLY A 35 0.07 -2.58 13.69
N TRP A 36 1.04 -3.09 12.93
CA TRP A 36 1.72 -4.34 13.23
C TRP A 36 2.44 -4.29 14.59
N TRP A 37 3.04 -3.15 14.90
CA TRP A 37 3.67 -2.92 16.19
C TRP A 37 2.69 -2.85 17.36
N ALA A 38 1.66 -2.02 17.23
CA ALA A 38 0.61 -1.89 18.24
C ALA A 38 -0.04 -3.25 18.52
N ALA A 39 -0.21 -4.07 17.49
CA ALA A 39 -0.66 -5.44 17.60
C ALA A 39 0.31 -6.32 18.42
N HIS A 40 1.61 -6.22 18.17
CA HIS A 40 2.62 -6.94 18.94
C HIS A 40 2.65 -6.56 20.41
N LEU A 41 2.44 -5.29 20.75
CA LEU A 41 2.38 -4.81 22.13
C LEU A 41 1.07 -5.19 22.84
N ALA A 42 -0.07 -5.10 22.15
CA ALA A 42 -1.38 -5.30 22.76
C ALA A 42 -1.70 -6.77 23.06
N SER A 43 -1.20 -7.70 22.24
CA SER A 43 -1.53 -9.12 22.35
C SER A 43 -0.31 -10.04 22.26
N PRO A 44 0.64 -9.95 23.21
CA PRO A 44 1.79 -10.86 23.26
C PRO A 44 1.28 -12.28 23.48
N GLY A 45 1.48 -13.16 22.48
CA GLY A 45 1.07 -14.57 22.53
C GLY A 45 -0.13 -14.97 21.66
N HIS A 46 -0.87 -14.03 21.06
CA HIS A 46 -2.06 -14.34 20.25
C HIS A 46 -1.89 -13.94 18.78
N ALA A 47 -1.24 -14.79 17.98
CA ALA A 47 -0.91 -14.50 16.58
C ALA A 47 -2.11 -14.06 15.73
N ALA A 48 -3.27 -14.72 15.89
CA ALA A 48 -4.50 -14.38 15.17
C ALA A 48 -5.05 -13.00 15.57
N ALA A 49 -5.02 -12.66 16.87
CA ALA A 49 -5.45 -11.34 17.35
C ALA A 49 -4.53 -10.22 16.83
N ARG A 50 -3.23 -10.49 16.68
CA ARG A 50 -2.27 -9.53 16.12
C ARG A 50 -2.52 -9.26 14.64
N ALA A 51 -2.75 -10.31 13.85
CA ALA A 51 -3.12 -10.18 12.45
C ALA A 51 -4.45 -9.41 12.30
N GLY A 52 -5.42 -9.72 13.17
CA GLY A 52 -6.67 -9.00 13.35
C GLY A 52 -6.50 -7.48 13.49
N LEU A 53 -5.73 -7.08 14.51
CA LEU A 53 -5.51 -5.68 14.84
C LEU A 53 -4.69 -4.95 13.76
N ALA A 54 -3.63 -5.58 13.23
CA ALA A 54 -2.81 -5.00 12.18
C ALA A 54 -3.61 -4.75 10.90
N ALA A 55 -4.47 -5.69 10.50
CA ALA A 55 -5.38 -5.51 9.37
C ALA A 55 -6.41 -4.41 9.65
N ALA A 56 -7.03 -4.37 10.84
CA ALA A 56 -8.00 -3.33 11.21
C ALA A 56 -7.40 -1.91 11.19
N VAL A 57 -6.19 -1.74 11.73
CA VAL A 57 -5.45 -0.47 11.68
C VAL A 57 -5.14 -0.11 10.23
N THR A 58 -4.68 -1.06 9.43
CA THR A 58 -4.38 -0.82 8.01
C THR A 58 -5.63 -0.44 7.22
N ILE A 59 -6.76 -1.11 7.43
CA ILE A 59 -8.07 -0.77 6.82
C ILE A 59 -8.44 0.66 7.19
N THR A 60 -8.35 0.98 8.47
CA THR A 60 -8.79 2.28 8.98
C THR A 60 -7.94 3.39 8.37
N PHE A 61 -6.62 3.21 8.31
CA PHE A 61 -5.74 4.21 7.70
C PHE A 61 -5.84 4.28 6.18
N LEU A 62 -6.06 3.16 5.48
CA LEU A 62 -6.36 3.17 4.05
C LEU A 62 -7.68 3.93 3.81
N ALA A 63 -8.76 3.56 4.51
CA ALA A 63 -10.07 4.19 4.37
C ALA A 63 -10.05 5.69 4.74
N VAL A 64 -9.49 6.05 5.89
CA VAL A 64 -9.35 7.45 6.33
C VAL A 64 -8.42 8.22 5.41
N GLY A 65 -7.29 7.62 5.02
CA GLY A 65 -6.35 8.21 4.08
C GLY A 65 -7.02 8.53 2.75
N THR A 66 -7.81 7.60 2.18
CA THR A 66 -8.50 7.81 0.89
C THR A 66 -9.45 9.01 0.95
N GLY A 67 -10.13 9.18 2.08
CA GLY A 67 -10.99 10.34 2.34
C GLY A 67 -10.22 11.64 2.56
N LEU A 68 -9.20 11.61 3.44
CA LEU A 68 -8.44 12.77 3.90
C LEU A 68 -7.61 13.39 2.77
N PHE A 69 -6.90 12.56 2.01
CA PHE A 69 -6.06 13.02 0.91
C PHE A 69 -6.83 13.23 -0.39
N ARG A 70 -8.15 12.94 -0.40
CA ARG A 70 -9.04 13.03 -1.57
C ARG A 70 -8.43 12.36 -2.82
N SER A 71 -7.60 11.33 -2.63
CA SER A 71 -6.93 10.66 -3.74
C SER A 71 -7.97 9.85 -4.50
N ARG A 72 -8.12 10.14 -5.80
CA ARG A 72 -9.09 9.46 -6.67
C ARG A 72 -8.61 8.07 -7.11
N ALA A 73 -7.31 7.81 -6.98
CA ALA A 73 -6.68 6.53 -7.32
C ALA A 73 -5.46 6.31 -6.42
N PRO A 74 -5.67 6.02 -5.12
CA PRO A 74 -4.59 5.86 -4.16
C PRO A 74 -3.74 4.64 -4.54
N ARG A 75 -2.48 4.89 -4.91
CA ARG A 75 -1.51 3.83 -5.26
C ARG A 75 -0.59 3.58 -4.07
N TRP A 76 -1.15 3.37 -2.88
CA TRP A 76 -0.36 3.21 -1.64
C TRP A 76 0.15 1.79 -1.45
N ASN A 77 0.63 1.20 -2.54
CA ASN A 77 1.33 -0.07 -2.60
C ASN A 77 2.15 -0.06 -3.90
N PRO A 78 3.48 -0.31 -3.84
CA PRO A 78 4.34 -0.39 -5.02
C PRO A 78 3.80 -1.30 -6.13
N LEU A 79 3.15 -2.43 -5.76
CA LEU A 79 2.58 -3.37 -6.73
C LEU A 79 1.43 -2.78 -7.53
N LEU A 80 0.63 -1.89 -6.93
CA LEU A 80 -0.46 -1.22 -7.66
C LEU A 80 0.10 -0.24 -8.70
N MET A 81 1.24 0.38 -8.42
CA MET A 81 1.95 1.21 -9.41
C MET A 81 2.51 0.36 -10.56
N VAL A 82 3.11 -0.79 -10.23
CA VAL A 82 3.63 -1.74 -11.22
C VAL A 82 2.48 -2.26 -12.10
N ALA A 83 1.38 -2.72 -11.49
CA ALA A 83 0.20 -3.20 -12.21
C ALA A 83 -0.42 -2.14 -13.12
N ASP A 84 -0.48 -0.88 -12.66
CA ASP A 84 -0.95 0.22 -13.49
C ASP A 84 0.03 0.60 -14.62
N GLY A 85 1.34 0.50 -14.38
CA GLY A 85 2.37 0.69 -15.39
C GLY A 85 2.34 -0.39 -16.50
N LEU A 86 2.02 -1.64 -16.13
CA LEU A 86 1.85 -2.75 -17.08
C LEU A 86 0.65 -2.56 -18.02
N LEU A 87 -0.23 -1.58 -17.80
CA LEU A 87 -1.32 -1.30 -18.73
C LEU A 87 -0.87 -0.55 -20.01
N GLU A 88 0.43 -0.22 -20.16
CA GLU A 88 1.13 0.37 -21.33
C GLU A 88 0.54 1.68 -21.92
N ARG A 89 -0.69 2.06 -21.54
CA ARG A 89 -1.43 3.24 -22.03
C ARG A 89 -1.28 4.45 -21.10
N ARG A 90 -0.83 4.22 -19.86
CA ARG A 90 -0.64 5.25 -18.83
C ARG A 90 0.75 5.87 -18.88
N ARG A 91 0.94 6.91 -19.71
CA ARG A 91 2.12 7.80 -19.62
C ARG A 91 2.15 8.65 -18.34
N SER A 92 1.05 8.71 -17.58
CA SER A 92 0.87 9.63 -16.44
C SER A 92 1.75 9.33 -15.23
N LEU A 93 2.49 8.22 -15.23
CA LEU A 93 3.37 7.82 -14.13
C LEU A 93 4.71 7.28 -14.63
N ALA A 94 5.06 7.48 -15.90
CA ALA A 94 6.30 6.94 -16.46
C ALA A 94 7.55 7.73 -15.99
N GLY A 95 8.68 7.04 -15.84
CA GLY A 95 9.98 7.65 -15.58
C GLY A 95 10.18 8.14 -14.13
N PRO A 96 10.78 9.31 -13.90
CA PRO A 96 11.20 9.79 -12.57
C PRO A 96 10.08 9.89 -11.52
N GLN A 97 8.83 10.08 -11.97
CA GLN A 97 7.68 10.23 -11.07
C GLN A 97 7.29 8.92 -10.37
N LEU A 98 7.39 7.77 -11.05
CA LEU A 98 7.22 6.46 -10.44
C LEU A 98 8.32 6.19 -9.42
N VAL A 99 9.57 6.46 -9.79
CA VAL A 99 10.73 6.30 -8.90
C VAL A 99 10.55 7.14 -7.63
N GLY A 100 10.15 8.41 -7.77
CA GLY A 100 9.88 9.27 -6.61
C GLY A 100 8.80 8.74 -5.67
N HIS A 101 7.72 8.18 -6.23
CA HIS A 101 6.66 7.56 -5.44
C HIS A 101 7.12 6.30 -4.71
N LEU A 102 7.84 5.41 -5.40
CA LEU A 102 8.39 4.19 -4.81
C LEU A 102 9.36 4.52 -3.68
N LEU A 103 10.28 5.46 -3.91
CA LEU A 103 11.25 5.91 -2.91
C LEU A 103 10.58 6.52 -1.69
N ILE A 104 9.51 7.31 -1.86
CA ILE A 104 8.80 7.89 -0.72
C ILE A 104 8.02 6.84 0.06
N GLN A 105 7.42 5.86 -0.60
CA GLN A 105 6.73 4.78 0.10
C GLN A 105 7.68 3.91 0.91
N VAL A 106 8.80 3.50 0.29
CA VAL A 106 9.86 2.74 0.97
C VAL A 106 10.49 3.57 2.08
N GLY A 107 10.88 4.81 1.78
CA GLY A 107 11.52 5.72 2.73
C GLY A 107 10.63 6.05 3.93
N ALA A 108 9.32 6.26 3.72
CA ALA A 108 8.39 6.50 4.81
C ALA A 108 8.21 5.26 5.70
N ALA A 109 8.08 4.07 5.11
CA ALA A 109 7.98 2.83 5.87
C ALA A 109 9.24 2.57 6.72
N MET A 110 10.43 2.76 6.12
CA MET A 110 11.72 2.65 6.82
C MET A 110 11.88 3.71 7.91
N ALA A 111 11.50 4.97 7.65
CA ALA A 111 11.62 6.05 8.62
C ALA A 111 10.72 5.80 9.84
N VAL A 112 9.48 5.34 9.63
CA VAL A 112 8.55 5.00 10.70
C VAL A 112 9.08 3.84 11.53
N ALA A 113 9.58 2.78 10.87
CA ALA A 113 10.25 1.68 11.55
C ALA A 113 11.48 2.14 12.34
N GLY A 114 12.30 3.05 11.79
CA GLY A 114 13.47 3.60 12.47
C GLY A 114 13.11 4.42 13.71
N VAL A 115 12.11 5.30 13.62
CA VAL A 115 11.58 6.07 14.76
C VAL A 115 11.11 5.13 15.87
N LEU A 116 10.47 4.02 15.50
CA LEU A 116 10.00 3.01 16.43
C LEU A 116 11.15 2.32 17.16
N VAL A 117 12.18 1.88 16.42
CA VAL A 117 13.40 1.27 16.99
C VAL A 117 14.08 2.23 17.96
N VAL A 118 14.25 3.50 17.56
CA VAL A 118 14.84 4.54 18.41
C VAL A 118 13.98 4.78 19.66
N GLY A 119 12.66 4.88 19.51
CA GLY A 119 11.74 5.06 20.62
C GLY A 119 11.80 3.91 21.63
N CYS A 120 11.93 2.67 21.16
CA CYS A 120 12.07 1.50 22.02
C CYS A 120 13.39 1.49 22.78
N PHE A 121 14.48 1.82 22.07
CA PHE A 121 15.79 1.96 22.69
C PHE A 121 15.79 3.01 23.81
N LEU A 122 15.20 4.19 23.54
CA LEU A 122 15.07 5.26 24.52
C LEU A 122 14.17 4.89 25.71
N ALA A 123 13.16 4.04 25.49
CA ALA A 123 12.26 3.55 26.54
C ALA A 123 12.80 2.33 27.30
N GLY A 124 13.96 1.78 26.93
CA GLY A 124 14.50 0.55 27.52
C GLY A 124 13.69 -0.71 27.17
N ILE A 125 12.93 -0.68 26.07
CA ILE A 125 12.08 -1.79 25.62
C ILE A 125 12.80 -2.53 24.49
N THR A 126 12.81 -3.85 24.55
CA THR A 126 13.33 -4.66 23.43
C THR A 126 12.34 -4.60 22.26
N PRO A 127 12.76 -4.19 21.05
CA PRO A 127 11.86 -4.22 19.92
C PRO A 127 11.44 -5.68 19.61
N PRO A 128 10.14 -5.95 19.37
CA PRO A 128 9.65 -7.19 18.82
C PRO A 128 10.32 -7.40 17.46
N MET A 129 11.13 -8.44 17.41
CA MET A 129 11.70 -8.93 16.17
C MET A 129 10.58 -9.49 15.30
N VAL A 130 10.69 -9.24 13.99
CA VAL A 130 9.84 -9.89 13.01
C VAL A 130 10.16 -11.39 13.04
N PRO A 131 9.20 -12.27 13.39
CA PRO A 131 9.47 -13.71 13.43
C PRO A 131 9.78 -14.21 12.02
N ALA A 132 10.73 -15.14 11.88
CA ALA A 132 11.15 -15.67 10.59
C ALA A 132 9.94 -16.32 9.85
N PRO A 133 9.50 -15.76 8.71
CA PRO A 133 8.41 -16.35 7.95
C PRO A 133 8.81 -17.70 7.32
N GLY A 134 7.98 -18.73 7.51
CA GLY A 134 8.11 -20.02 6.81
C GLY A 134 7.58 -19.96 5.37
N GLY A 135 7.80 -21.01 4.58
CA GLY A 135 7.41 -21.04 3.14
C GLY A 135 5.92 -20.77 2.86
N VAL A 136 5.02 -21.18 3.77
CA VAL A 136 3.58 -20.88 3.68
C VAL A 136 3.31 -19.38 3.68
N HIS A 137 4.10 -18.61 4.44
CA HIS A 137 3.95 -17.15 4.51
C HIS A 137 4.23 -16.48 3.18
N ALA A 138 5.25 -16.91 2.43
CA ALA A 138 5.58 -16.34 1.14
C ALA A 138 4.45 -16.57 0.10
N LEU A 139 3.79 -17.73 0.14
CA LEU A 139 2.60 -18.01 -0.68
C LEU A 139 1.39 -17.17 -0.26
N SER A 140 1.24 -16.93 1.04
CA SER A 140 0.22 -16.01 1.57
C SER A 140 0.44 -14.59 1.06
N GLU A 141 1.69 -14.11 1.03
CA GLU A 141 2.06 -12.80 0.49
C GLU A 141 1.78 -12.68 -1.02
N MET A 142 2.02 -13.75 -1.78
CA MET A 142 1.65 -13.83 -3.20
C MET A 142 0.12 -13.71 -3.39
N THR A 143 -0.65 -14.45 -2.60
CA THR A 143 -2.13 -14.44 -2.68
C THR A 143 -2.69 -13.09 -2.28
N ALA A 144 -2.15 -12.49 -1.22
CA ALA A 144 -2.47 -11.15 -0.75
C ALA A 144 -2.21 -10.09 -1.84
N ALA A 145 -1.04 -10.16 -2.49
CA ALA A 145 -0.69 -9.27 -3.59
C ALA A 145 -1.65 -9.41 -4.79
N ALA A 146 -1.98 -10.64 -5.20
CA ALA A 146 -2.91 -10.89 -6.29
C ALA A 146 -4.30 -10.30 -6.00
N ALA A 147 -4.81 -10.54 -4.79
CA ALA A 147 -6.10 -9.99 -4.37
C ALA A 147 -6.10 -8.46 -4.33
N ALA A 148 -5.03 -7.83 -3.83
CA ALA A 148 -4.91 -6.38 -3.79
C ALA A 148 -4.98 -5.77 -5.21
N VAL A 149 -4.29 -6.36 -6.18
CA VAL A 149 -4.33 -5.91 -7.59
C VAL A 149 -5.73 -6.10 -8.20
N ILE A 150 -6.37 -7.25 -7.98
CA ILE A 150 -7.73 -7.51 -8.48
C ILE A 150 -8.72 -6.51 -7.87
N CYS A 151 -8.65 -6.29 -6.55
CA CYS A 151 -9.53 -5.34 -5.85
C CYS A 151 -9.32 -3.91 -6.34
N PHE A 152 -8.07 -3.51 -6.62
CA PHE A 152 -7.77 -2.20 -7.21
C PHE A 152 -8.45 -2.01 -8.57
N PHE A 153 -8.34 -2.99 -9.46
CA PHE A 153 -9.03 -2.93 -10.75
C PHE A 153 -10.55 -3.01 -10.63
N ALA A 154 -11.07 -3.82 -9.71
CA ALA A 154 -12.51 -3.87 -9.42
C ALA A 154 -13.04 -2.52 -8.91
N ALA A 155 -12.29 -1.82 -8.03
CA ALA A 155 -12.65 -0.49 -7.54
C ALA A 155 -12.82 0.51 -8.69
N ALA A 156 -11.88 0.49 -9.64
CA ALA A 156 -11.88 1.36 -10.80
C ALA A 156 -13.08 1.15 -11.75
N ARG A 157 -13.84 0.06 -11.59
CA ARG A 157 -15.07 -0.16 -12.35
C ARG A 157 -16.30 0.54 -11.77
N THR A 158 -16.23 0.98 -10.52
CA THR A 158 -17.42 1.46 -9.80
C THR A 158 -17.55 2.98 -9.94
N PRO A 159 -18.66 3.51 -10.48
CA PRO A 159 -18.82 4.94 -10.78
C PRO A 159 -18.85 5.85 -9.54
N THR A 160 -19.04 5.29 -8.35
CA THR A 160 -18.99 6.00 -7.05
C THR A 160 -17.66 5.74 -6.33
N LEU A 161 -16.56 6.27 -6.88
CA LEU A 161 -15.19 5.92 -6.49
C LEU A 161 -14.87 5.95 -5.00
N ARG A 162 -15.47 6.86 -4.24
CA ARG A 162 -15.20 7.00 -2.80
C ARG A 162 -15.66 5.80 -1.97
N LEU A 163 -16.82 5.23 -2.31
CA LEU A 163 -17.31 3.98 -1.70
C LEU A 163 -16.53 2.77 -2.23
N SER A 164 -16.09 2.82 -3.49
CA SER A 164 -15.35 1.72 -4.11
C SER A 164 -13.91 1.56 -3.60
N ALA A 165 -13.22 2.66 -3.27
CA ALA A 165 -11.85 2.63 -2.77
C ALA A 165 -11.80 2.14 -1.31
N ALA A 166 -12.75 2.59 -0.49
CA ALA A 166 -12.93 2.06 0.86
C ALA A 166 -13.33 0.58 0.83
N GLY A 167 -14.27 0.20 -0.05
CA GLY A 167 -14.69 -1.19 -0.23
C GLY A 167 -13.57 -2.10 -0.72
N ALA A 168 -12.76 -1.67 -1.69
CA ALA A 168 -11.62 -2.42 -2.18
C ALA A 168 -10.48 -2.52 -1.14
N SER A 169 -10.27 -1.47 -0.35
CA SER A 169 -9.32 -1.50 0.77
C SER A 169 -9.78 -2.46 1.87
N ALA A 170 -11.08 -2.49 2.17
CA ALA A 170 -11.68 -3.43 3.12
C ALA A 170 -11.58 -4.88 2.61
N LEU A 171 -11.81 -5.12 1.31
CA LEU A 171 -11.68 -6.43 0.68
C LEU A 171 -10.22 -6.92 0.66
N ALA A 172 -9.28 -6.06 0.29
CA ALA A 172 -7.85 -6.38 0.34
C ALA A 172 -7.42 -6.76 1.76
N ALA A 173 -7.89 -6.02 2.76
CA ALA A 173 -7.57 -6.33 4.14
C ALA A 173 -8.30 -7.53 4.73
N ALA A 174 -9.51 -7.84 4.27
CA ALA A 174 -10.16 -9.11 4.57
C ALA A 174 -9.33 -10.28 4.02
N VAL A 175 -8.71 -10.13 2.85
CA VAL A 175 -7.77 -11.13 2.34
C VAL A 175 -6.50 -11.20 3.19
N PHE A 176 -5.99 -10.09 3.72
CA PHE A 176 -4.85 -10.12 4.64
C PHE A 176 -5.18 -10.85 5.95
N LEU A 177 -6.40 -10.68 6.48
CA LEU A 177 -6.89 -11.41 7.66
C LEU A 177 -6.91 -12.93 7.46
N VAL A 178 -7.29 -13.39 6.27
CA VAL A 178 -7.52 -14.83 6.00
C VAL A 178 -6.28 -15.52 5.43
N SER A 179 -5.40 -14.79 4.73
CA SER A 179 -4.21 -15.39 4.10
C SER A 179 -3.07 -15.66 5.08
N GLY A 180 -3.00 -14.95 6.22
CA GLY A 180 -1.83 -15.02 7.11
C GLY A 180 -0.61 -14.26 6.56
N ALA A 181 -0.81 -13.42 5.54
CA ALA A 181 0.19 -12.47 5.04
C ALA A 181 0.48 -11.41 6.11
N GLY A 182 1.73 -11.30 6.56
CA GLY A 182 2.15 -10.37 7.61
C GLY A 182 2.60 -9.00 7.08
N PHE A 183 2.88 -8.92 5.78
CA PHE A 183 3.36 -7.73 5.07
C PHE A 183 2.38 -7.25 4.00
N LEU A 184 1.16 -7.80 4.00
CA LEU A 184 0.00 -7.26 3.27
C LEU A 184 0.17 -7.23 1.75
N GLY A 185 1.03 -8.09 1.19
CA GLY A 185 1.34 -8.03 -0.22
C GLY A 185 1.93 -6.66 -0.64
N ASN A 186 2.69 -6.01 0.23
CA ASN A 186 3.19 -4.65 0.02
C ASN A 186 4.71 -4.55 0.25
N PRO A 187 5.52 -4.36 -0.83
CA PRO A 187 6.97 -4.27 -0.73
C PRO A 187 7.48 -3.13 0.16
N ALA A 188 6.73 -2.03 0.28
CA ALA A 188 7.11 -0.94 1.19
C ALA A 188 7.03 -1.38 2.65
N VAL A 189 6.03 -2.18 3.03
CA VAL A 189 5.90 -2.72 4.39
C VAL A 189 7.04 -3.69 4.70
N VAL A 190 7.43 -4.51 3.71
CA VAL A 190 8.59 -5.40 3.83
C VAL A 190 9.87 -4.60 4.10
N SER A 191 10.07 -3.47 3.44
CA SER A 191 11.25 -2.61 3.68
C SER A 191 11.32 -2.05 5.10
N GLY A 192 10.17 -1.67 5.69
CA GLY A 192 10.09 -1.30 7.10
C GLY A 192 10.38 -2.49 8.02
N ALA A 193 9.91 -3.70 7.67
CA ALA A 193 10.17 -4.91 8.43
C ALA A 193 11.66 -5.27 8.49
N VAL A 194 12.43 -4.99 7.43
CA VAL A 194 13.90 -5.17 7.44
C VAL A 194 14.54 -4.27 8.50
N VAL A 195 14.09 -3.02 8.65
CA VAL A 195 14.55 -2.11 9.72
C VAL A 195 14.18 -2.65 11.11
N LEU A 196 13.08 -3.40 11.22
CA LEU A 196 12.64 -4.07 12.44
C LEU A 196 13.27 -5.47 12.65
N GLY A 197 14.28 -5.83 11.85
CA GLY A 197 15.07 -7.06 12.04
C GLY A 197 14.63 -8.26 11.20
N LEU A 198 13.78 -8.08 10.17
CA LEU A 198 13.56 -9.12 9.16
C LEU A 198 14.85 -9.36 8.36
N ASP A 199 15.21 -10.63 8.17
CA ASP A 199 16.35 -11.03 7.34
C ASP A 199 16.20 -10.47 5.90
N PRO A 200 17.21 -9.74 5.37
CA PRO A 200 17.11 -9.14 4.03
C PRO A 200 16.97 -10.14 2.88
N ALA A 201 17.55 -11.34 2.99
CA ALA A 201 17.43 -12.35 1.94
C ALA A 201 16.00 -12.92 1.92
N LEU A 202 15.41 -13.12 3.10
CA LEU A 202 14.02 -13.53 3.24
C LEU A 202 13.05 -12.44 2.79
N ALA A 203 13.35 -11.17 3.10
CA ALA A 203 12.62 -10.01 2.59
C ALA A 203 12.59 -10.00 1.05
N LEU A 204 13.72 -10.30 0.40
CA LEU A 204 13.79 -10.41 -1.05
C LEU A 204 12.87 -11.53 -1.59
N VAL A 205 12.88 -12.71 -0.96
CA VAL A 205 11.99 -13.82 -1.34
C VAL A 205 10.52 -13.39 -1.25
N ILE A 206 10.13 -12.71 -0.18
CA ILE A 206 8.77 -12.20 0.00
C ILE A 206 8.41 -11.21 -1.12
N VAL A 207 9.28 -10.24 -1.40
CA VAL A 207 9.04 -9.24 -2.47
C VAL A 207 8.89 -9.92 -3.84
N VAL A 208 9.68 -10.95 -4.12
CA VAL A 208 9.55 -11.74 -5.37
C VAL A 208 8.19 -12.45 -5.42
N CYS A 209 7.76 -13.09 -4.34
CA CYS A 209 6.44 -13.71 -4.27
C CYS A 209 5.30 -12.68 -4.45
N GLN A 210 5.42 -11.51 -3.83
CA GLN A 210 4.50 -10.40 -3.99
C GLN A 210 4.43 -9.90 -5.45
N LEU A 211 5.56 -9.78 -6.14
CA LEU A 211 5.60 -9.45 -7.57
C LEU A 211 4.94 -10.54 -8.43
N GLY A 212 5.16 -11.81 -8.11
CA GLY A 212 4.47 -12.94 -8.75
C GLY A 212 2.95 -12.83 -8.59
N GLY A 213 2.49 -12.52 -7.37
CA GLY A 213 1.08 -12.28 -7.06
C GLY A 213 0.52 -11.10 -7.85
N CYS A 214 1.27 -10.01 -7.93
CA CYS A 214 0.92 -8.84 -8.73
C CYS A 214 0.70 -9.21 -10.20
N LEU A 215 1.59 -10.01 -10.79
CA LEU A 215 1.46 -10.46 -12.18
C LEU A 215 0.23 -11.34 -12.38
N VAL A 216 -0.01 -12.30 -11.48
CA VAL A 216 -1.21 -13.16 -11.52
C VAL A 216 -2.49 -12.32 -11.42
N GLY A 217 -2.55 -11.41 -10.44
CA GLY A 217 -3.70 -10.52 -10.25
C GLY A 217 -3.95 -9.61 -11.46
N TYR A 218 -2.88 -9.05 -12.05
CA TYR A 218 -2.96 -8.27 -13.28
C TYR A 218 -3.50 -9.09 -14.46
N ARG A 219 -2.98 -10.29 -14.70
CA ARG A 219 -3.43 -11.16 -15.80
C ARG A 219 -4.89 -11.58 -15.65
N LEU A 220 -5.31 -11.94 -14.44
CA LEU A 220 -6.70 -12.28 -14.15
C LEU A 220 -7.63 -11.07 -14.33
N ALA A 221 -7.25 -9.92 -13.78
CA ALA A 221 -8.07 -8.71 -13.88
C ALA A 221 -8.22 -8.22 -15.32
N THR A 222 -7.16 -8.28 -16.14
CA THR A 222 -7.21 -7.89 -17.56
C THR A 222 -7.95 -8.91 -18.41
N ALA A 223 -7.92 -10.20 -18.06
CA ALA A 223 -8.75 -11.22 -18.70
C ALA A 223 -10.25 -11.03 -18.40
N TRP A 224 -10.60 -10.68 -17.16
CA TRP A 224 -11.99 -10.40 -16.77
C TRP A 224 -12.49 -9.03 -17.23
N TRP A 225 -11.61 -8.03 -17.31
CA TRP A 225 -11.96 -6.66 -17.69
C TRP A 225 -10.99 -6.10 -18.74
N PRO A 226 -11.18 -6.46 -20.02
CA PRO A 226 -10.28 -6.04 -21.10
C PRO A 226 -10.18 -4.50 -21.25
N ASP A 227 -11.26 -3.78 -20.95
CA ASP A 227 -11.36 -2.32 -21.07
C ASP A 227 -10.84 -1.53 -19.85
N ILE A 228 -10.26 -2.21 -18.84
CA ILE A 228 -9.96 -1.59 -17.55
C ILE A 228 -9.02 -0.38 -17.65
N GLY A 229 -8.05 -0.42 -18.57
CA GLY A 229 -7.11 0.68 -18.81
C GLY A 229 -7.82 1.98 -19.24
N ARG A 230 -8.77 1.89 -20.16
CA ARG A 230 -9.53 3.06 -20.66
C ARG A 230 -10.37 3.71 -19.55
N ARG A 231 -10.96 2.89 -18.67
CA ARG A 231 -11.76 3.40 -17.54
C ARG A 231 -10.88 4.10 -16.52
N LEU A 232 -9.75 3.48 -16.20
CA LEU A 232 -8.76 4.04 -15.30
C LEU A 232 -8.28 5.44 -15.75
N ASP A 233 -8.11 5.69 -17.05
CA ASP A 233 -7.73 7.02 -17.57
C ASP A 233 -8.77 8.10 -17.27
N THR A 234 -10.06 7.79 -17.41
CA THR A 234 -11.15 8.72 -17.08
C THR A 234 -11.22 9.10 -15.61
N LEU A 235 -10.61 8.29 -14.73
CA LEU A 235 -10.59 8.51 -13.28
C LEU A 235 -9.44 9.42 -12.83
N THR A 236 -8.36 9.47 -13.62
CA THR A 236 -7.12 10.19 -13.26
C THR A 236 -6.89 11.49 -14.02
N GLY A 237 -7.59 11.73 -15.15
CA GLY A 237 -7.64 13.04 -15.82
C GLY A 237 -8.32 14.11 -14.97
#